data_AF-M0B0C8-F1
#
_entry.id   AF-M0B0C8-F1
#
_cell.length_a   1.000
_cell.length_b   1.000
_cell.length_c   1.000
_cell.angle_alpha   90.00
_cell.angle_beta   90.00
_cell.angle_gamma   90.00
#
_symmetry.space_group_name_H-M   'P 1'
#
loop_
_entity.id
_entity.type
_entity.pdbx_description
1 polymer ?
#
loop_
_entity_poly.entity_id
_entity_poly.type
_entity_poly.pdbx_seq_one_letter_code
_entity_poly.pdbx_strand_id
1 'polypeptide(L)' 'MLLFIKKLAARQLKAIAIARELGYYEVPQTGSLANVATALECSESAASTLLRTAESKLVDAAVQR' A
#
# COMPACT_ATOMS: atom_id res chain seq x y z
N MET A 1 15.29 -9.30 3.72
CA MET A 1 13.85 -8.99 3.66
C MET A 1 13.35 -8.08 4.81
N LEU A 2 13.94 -8.09 6.01
CA LEU A 2 13.52 -7.20 7.12
C LEU A 2 13.97 -5.72 7.02
N LEU A 3 14.91 -5.38 6.12
CA LEU A 3 15.38 -4.00 5.92
C LEU A 3 14.36 -3.10 5.18
N PHE A 4 13.43 -3.68 4.42
CA PHE A 4 12.42 -2.94 3.63
C PHE A 4 11.37 -2.24 4.50
N ILE A 5 11.04 -2.83 5.65
CA ILE A 5 9.95 -2.36 6.52
C ILE A 5 10.34 -1.09 7.29
N LYS A 6 11.63 -0.84 7.53
CA LYS A 6 12.10 0.31 8.34
C LYS A 6 11.81 1.68 7.73
N LYS A 7 11.50 1.80 6.42
CA LYS A 7 11.22 3.10 5.77
C LYS A 7 9.72 3.46 5.67
N LEU A 8 8.82 2.53 5.96
CA LEU A 8 7.37 2.79 5.91
C LEU A 8 6.87 3.24 7.27
N ALA A 9 6.03 4.28 7.28
CA ALA A 9 5.25 4.61 8.47
C ALA A 9 4.25 3.47 8.73
N ALA A 10 3.84 3.26 10.00
CA ALA A 10 2.89 2.21 10.36
C ALA A 10 1.59 2.26 9.54
N ARG A 11 1.10 3.47 9.24
CA ARG A 11 -0.10 3.66 8.41
C ARG A 11 0.11 3.29 6.95
N GLN A 12 1.31 3.51 6.40
CA GLN A 12 1.68 3.08 5.05
C GLN A 12 1.79 1.55 4.96
N LEU A 13 2.42 0.92 5.96
CA LEU A 13 2.49 -0.55 6.05
C LEU A 13 1.08 -1.15 6.12
N LYS A 14 0.22 -0.60 6.98
CA LYS A 14 -1.18 -1.02 7.11
C LYS A 14 -1.93 -0.90 5.77
N ALA A 15 -1.73 0.20 5.03
CA ALA A 15 -2.37 0.39 3.73
C ALA A 15 -1.93 -0.67 2.71
N ILE A 16 -0.62 -0.95 2.61
CA ILE A 16 -0.09 -2.00 1.72
C ILE A 16 -0.65 -3.38 2.10
N ALA A 17 -0.69 -3.70 3.39
CA ALA A 17 -1.20 -4.99 3.88
C ALA A 17 -2.68 -5.18 3.52
N ILE A 18 -3.53 -4.18 3.82
CA ILE A 18 -4.96 -4.20 3.50
C ILE A 18 -5.17 -4.27 1.97
N ALA A 19 -4.43 -3.48 1.19
CA ALA A 19 -4.53 -3.53 -0.26
C ALA A 19 -4.19 -4.92 -0.81
N ARG A 20 -3.14 -5.56 -0.28
CA ARG A 20 -2.80 -6.94 -0.64
C ARG A 20 -3.89 -7.93 -0.24
N GLU A 21 -4.42 -7.84 0.99
CA GLU A 21 -5.46 -8.74 1.51
C GLU A 21 -6.78 -8.62 0.73
N LEU A 22 -7.12 -7.41 0.28
CA LEU A 22 -8.30 -7.17 -0.54
C LEU A 22 -8.08 -7.52 -2.02
N GLY A 23 -6.89 -7.95 -2.41
CA GLY A 23 -6.57 -8.30 -3.80
C GLY A 23 -6.42 -7.10 -4.74
N TYR A 24 -6.11 -5.93 -4.20
CA TYR A 24 -5.82 -4.71 -4.98
C TYR A 24 -4.58 -4.88 -5.89
N TYR A 25 -3.64 -5.74 -5.51
CA TYR A 25 -2.43 -6.02 -6.29
C TYR A 25 -2.49 -7.32 -7.11
N GLU A 26 -3.64 -8.01 -7.10
CA GLU A 26 -3.80 -9.26 -7.86
C GLU A 26 -4.01 -9.00 -9.35
N VAL A 27 -3.72 -10.01 -10.17
CA VAL A 27 -3.98 -9.99 -11.61
C VAL A 27 -4.69 -11.28 -12.01
N PRO A 28 -6.00 -11.25 -12.37
CA PRO A 28 -6.87 -10.07 -12.41
C PRO A 28 -7.15 -9.48 -11.01
N GLN A 29 -7.41 -8.17 -10.95
CA GLN A 29 -7.65 -7.46 -9.70
C GLN A 29 -9.00 -7.89 -9.09
N THR A 30 -8.99 -8.33 -7.83
CA THR A 30 -10.19 -8.72 -7.09
C THR A 30 -10.63 -7.63 -6.10
N GLY A 31 -9.75 -6.67 -5.79
CA GLY A 31 -10.01 -5.53 -4.91
C GLY A 31 -9.99 -4.17 -5.60
N SER A 32 -10.72 -3.20 -5.07
CA SER A 32 -10.73 -1.82 -5.57
C SER A 32 -10.05 -0.84 -4.60
N LEU A 33 -9.67 0.34 -5.11
CA LEU A 33 -9.19 1.43 -4.25
C LEU A 33 -10.26 1.86 -3.23
N ALA A 34 -11.54 1.83 -3.62
CA ALA A 34 -12.67 2.13 -2.74
C ALA A 34 -12.77 1.14 -1.56
N ASN A 35 -12.52 -0.15 -1.79
CA ASN A 35 -12.49 -1.16 -0.72
C ASN A 35 -11.36 -0.84 0.28
N VAL A 36 -10.18 -0.46 -0.22
CA VAL A 36 -9.03 -0.07 0.62
C VAL A 36 -9.33 1.19 1.42
N ALA A 37 -9.93 2.21 0.80
CA ALA A 37 -10.32 3.44 1.46
C ALA A 37 -11.35 3.19 2.58
N THR A 38 -12.34 2.32 2.30
CA THR A 38 -13.33 1.89 3.29
C THR A 38 -12.67 1.19 4.48
N ALA A 39 -11.77 0.23 4.22
CA ALA A 39 -11.06 -0.50 5.27
C ALA A 39 -10.06 0.37 6.08
N LEU A 40 -9.60 1.47 5.51
CA LEU A 40 -8.72 2.45 6.17
C LEU A 40 -9.49 3.61 6.82
N GLU A 41 -10.81 3.62 6.72
CA GLU A 41 -11.70 4.70 7.19
C GLU A 41 -11.22 6.08 6.70
N CYS A 42 -10.90 6.18 5.41
CA CYS A 42 -10.46 7.43 4.79
C CYS A 42 -11.06 7.61 3.39
N SER A 43 -10.84 8.78 2.79
CA SER A 43 -11.24 9.03 1.40
C SER A 43 -10.38 8.22 0.41
N GLU A 44 -10.92 7.93 -0.77
CA GLU A 44 -10.16 7.31 -1.86
C GLU A 44 -8.92 8.11 -2.26
N SER A 45 -8.99 9.45 -2.22
CA SER A 45 -7.83 10.31 -2.45
C SER A 45 -6.74 10.10 -1.40
N ALA A 46 -7.10 10.02 -0.12
CA ALA A 46 -6.16 9.77 0.96
C ALA A 46 -5.56 8.36 0.88
N ALA A 47 -6.38 7.34 0.56
CA ALA A 47 -5.92 5.98 0.33
C ALA A 47 -4.93 5.92 -0.85
N SER A 48 -5.25 6.57 -1.97
CA SER A 48 -4.37 6.65 -3.15
C SER A 48 -3.02 7.28 -2.80
N THR A 49 -3.02 8.41 -2.08
CA THR A 49 -1.77 9.06 -1.63
C THR A 49 -0.97 8.17 -0.69
N LEU A 50 -1.62 7.49 0.26
CA LEU A 50 -0.95 6.57 1.17
C LEU A 50 -0.29 5.41 0.42
N LEU A 51 -1.02 4.76 -0.50
CA LEU A 51 -0.48 3.68 -1.32
C LEU A 51 0.67 4.16 -2.20
N ARG A 52 0.48 5.22 -3.00
CA ARG A 52 1.53 5.76 -3.89
C ARG A 52 2.81 6.12 -3.15
N THR A 53 2.70 6.77 -2.00
CA THR A 53 3.88 7.17 -1.21
C THR A 53 4.56 5.96 -0.54
N ALA A 54 3.80 4.93 -0.18
CA ALA A 54 4.34 3.67 0.32
C ALA A 54 5.03 2.87 -0.79
N GLU A 55 4.38 2.72 -1.94
CA GLU A 55 4.88 2.04 -3.14
C GLU A 55 6.17 2.68 -3.66
N SER A 56 6.23 4.02 -3.75
CA SER A 56 7.45 4.74 -4.13
C SER A 56 8.63 4.33 -3.26
N LYS A 57 8.45 4.31 -1.93
CA LYS A 57 9.52 3.89 -0.99
C LYS A 57 9.91 2.43 -1.16
N LEU A 58 8.96 1.55 -1.49
CA LEU A 58 9.22 0.13 -1.74
C LEU A 58 10.00 -0.06 -3.04
N VAL A 59 9.63 0.66 -4.11
CA VAL A 59 10.36 0.67 -5.39
C VAL A 59 11.77 1.19 -5.17
N ASP A 60 11.93 2.35 -4.51
CA ASP A 60 13.25 2.92 -4.20
C ASP A 60 14.13 1.93 -3.45
N ALA A 61 13.58 1.27 -2.43
CA ALA A 61 14.30 0.26 -1.66
C ALA A 61 14.61 -1.01 -2.48
N ALA A 62 13.81 -1.34 -3.48
CA ALA A 62 14.01 -2.53 -4.32
C ALA A 62 15.09 -2.31 -5.38
N VAL A 63 15.25 -1.07 -5.85
CA VAL A 63 16.23 -0.71 -6.88
C VAL A 63 17.57 -0.22 -6.32
N GLN A 64 17.57 0.34 -5.10
CA GLN A 64 18.79 0.68 -4.36
C GLN A 64 19.37 -0.61 -3.74
N ARG A 65 20.27 -1.28 -4.48
CA ARG A 65 21.05 -2.42 -3.95
C ARG A 65 22.07 -1.98 -2.91
#